data_AF-A0A8G1M4A5-F1
#
_entry.id   AF-A0A8G1M4A5-F1
#
_cell.length_a   1.000
_cell.length_b   1.000
_cell.length_c   1.000
_cell.angle_alpha   90.00
_cell.angle_beta   90.00
_cell.angle_gamma   90.00
#
_symmetry.space_group_name_H-M   'P 1'
#
loop_
_entity.id
_entity.type
_entity.pdbx_description
1 polymer ?
#
loop_
_entity_poly.entity_id
_entity_poly.type
_entity_poly.pdbx_seq_one_letter_code
_entity_poly.pdbx_strand_id
1 'polypeptide(L)'
;MTGDPAWYDPEMIGTSFHKPDSIDQLVFTTPHDNIYAEQAKALLARLAKKFESSDRYIVLQSAPKDLDRELISFAREYNWQPHYASHDTDNLELYRESDLHVGYRKHGHLAHLRWRRPSVVLAEDSRAQGLNETLGTGGFPAYDPKGDSFHGRVSRHRLNISLLGNLTIC
;
A
#
# COMPACT_ATOMS: atom_id res chain seq x y z
N MET A 1 15.16 10.63 -20.72
CA MET A 1 14.17 10.56 -19.63
C MET A 1 14.91 10.68 -18.32
N THR A 2 14.58 11.69 -17.50
CA THR A 2 15.06 11.80 -16.12
C THR A 2 13.90 11.38 -15.22
N GLY A 3 13.99 10.19 -14.61
CA GLY A 3 12.90 9.61 -13.84
C GLY A 3 13.06 8.10 -13.63
N ASP A 4 12.18 7.52 -12.82
CA ASP A 4 12.13 6.07 -12.57
C ASP A 4 11.57 5.38 -13.84
N PRO A 5 12.30 4.44 -14.48
CA PRO A 5 11.83 3.81 -15.72
C PRO A 5 10.57 2.96 -15.52
N ALA A 6 10.18 2.66 -14.27
CA ALA A 6 8.97 1.88 -13.96
C ALA A 6 7.65 2.67 -14.05
N TRP A 7 7.66 3.90 -14.60
CA TRP A 7 6.49 4.78 -14.64
C TRP A 7 5.31 4.26 -15.47
N TYR A 8 5.59 3.57 -16.56
CA TYR A 8 4.55 3.12 -17.47
C TYR A 8 4.94 1.82 -18.15
N ASP A 9 3.91 1.13 -18.59
CA ASP A 9 4.02 -0.01 -19.49
C ASP A 9 3.58 0.47 -20.87
N PRO A 10 4.42 0.34 -21.93
CA PRO A 10 4.00 0.68 -23.28
C PRO A 10 2.71 -0.02 -23.72
N GLU A 11 2.47 -1.25 -23.24
CA GLU A 11 1.27 -2.02 -23.56
C GLU A 11 0.01 -1.44 -22.91
N MET A 12 0.17 -0.66 -21.84
CA MET A 12 -0.93 -0.02 -21.11
C MET A 12 -1.18 1.42 -21.58
N ILE A 13 -0.50 1.91 -22.62
CA ILE A 13 -0.77 3.24 -23.17
C ILE A 13 -2.13 3.24 -23.87
N GLY A 14 -2.96 4.24 -23.56
CA GLY A 14 -4.31 4.38 -24.14
C GLY A 14 -5.38 3.47 -23.51
N THR A 15 -5.02 2.55 -22.61
CA THR A 15 -6.00 1.76 -21.87
C THR A 15 -6.67 2.58 -20.77
N SER A 16 -7.86 2.16 -20.33
CA SER A 16 -8.57 2.78 -19.21
C SER A 16 -8.03 2.30 -17.86
N PHE A 17 -8.35 3.05 -16.81
CA PHE A 17 -8.15 2.57 -15.44
C PHE A 17 -8.93 1.27 -15.19
N HIS A 18 -8.30 0.27 -14.59
CA HIS A 18 -8.93 -0.98 -14.21
C HIS A 18 -9.47 -0.87 -12.78
N LYS A 19 -10.76 -0.53 -12.70
CA LYS A 19 -11.53 -0.52 -11.47
C LYS A 19 -12.07 -1.93 -11.20
N PRO A 20 -11.62 -2.60 -10.12
CA PRO A 20 -12.10 -3.95 -9.82
C PRO A 20 -13.52 -3.89 -9.21
N ASP A 21 -14.34 -4.91 -9.51
CA ASP A 21 -15.70 -5.05 -8.96
C ASP A 21 -15.69 -5.54 -7.50
N SER A 22 -14.68 -6.35 -7.15
CA SER A 22 -14.38 -6.87 -5.82
C SER A 22 -12.89 -6.74 -5.53
N ILE A 23 -12.50 -6.70 -4.25
CA ILE A 23 -11.10 -6.84 -3.87
C ILE A 23 -10.91 -8.29 -3.44
N ASP A 24 -10.45 -9.15 -4.35
CA ASP A 24 -10.23 -10.56 -4.07
C ASP A 24 -8.76 -10.81 -3.71
N GLN A 25 -7.84 -10.01 -4.26
CA GLN A 25 -6.43 -10.01 -3.88
C GLN A 25 -5.97 -8.62 -3.41
N LEU A 26 -5.49 -8.55 -2.16
CA LEU A 26 -5.02 -7.32 -1.51
C LEU A 26 -3.54 -7.42 -1.15
N VAL A 27 -2.76 -6.43 -1.59
CA VAL A 27 -1.33 -6.31 -1.29
C VAL A 27 -1.06 -5.19 -0.31
N PHE A 28 -0.21 -5.48 0.68
CA PHE A 28 0.32 -4.50 1.60
C PHE A 28 1.84 -4.44 1.56
N THR A 29 2.43 -3.26 1.43
CA THR A 29 3.89 -3.08 1.40
C THR A 29 4.41 -2.50 2.70
N THR A 30 5.48 -3.08 3.27
CA THR A 30 6.01 -2.71 4.60
C THR A 30 6.63 -1.31 4.63
N PRO A 31 6.54 -0.56 5.75
CA PRO A 31 7.28 0.69 5.93
C PRO A 31 8.79 0.48 5.88
N HIS A 32 9.53 1.53 5.49
CA HIS A 32 10.98 1.54 5.58
C HIS A 32 11.48 1.81 7.00
N ASP A 33 10.76 2.65 7.76
CA ASP A 33 11.18 3.12 9.08
C ASP A 33 10.33 2.51 10.22
N ASN A 34 11.00 2.11 11.31
CA ASN A 34 10.40 1.51 12.49
C ASN A 34 9.39 2.44 13.18
N ILE A 35 9.50 3.76 13.01
CA ILE A 35 8.54 4.72 13.60
C ILE A 35 7.10 4.47 13.14
N TYR A 36 6.90 3.79 12.00
CA TYR A 36 5.58 3.48 11.45
C TYR A 36 5.07 2.08 11.80
N ALA A 37 5.80 1.30 12.61
CA ALA A 37 5.43 -0.08 12.94
C ALA A 37 3.99 -0.22 13.47
N GLU A 38 3.63 0.59 14.48
CA GLU A 38 2.29 0.55 15.07
C GLU A 38 1.19 1.05 14.11
N GLN A 39 1.52 2.01 13.24
CA GLN A 39 0.61 2.45 12.18
C GLN A 39 0.37 1.32 11.17
N ALA A 40 1.43 0.61 10.77
CA ALA A 40 1.36 -0.52 9.85
C ALA A 40 0.54 -1.67 10.44
N LYS A 41 0.75 -2.05 11.70
CA LYS A 41 -0.06 -3.05 12.41
C LYS A 41 -1.54 -2.66 12.45
N ALA A 42 -1.84 -1.42 12.82
CA ALA A 42 -3.22 -0.93 12.85
C ALA A 42 -3.89 -0.97 11.46
N LEU A 43 -3.14 -0.69 10.40
CA LEU A 43 -3.63 -0.79 9.02
C LEU A 43 -3.84 -2.24 8.59
N LEU A 44 -2.88 -3.13 8.83
CA LEU A 44 -3.01 -4.57 8.52
C LEU A 44 -4.27 -5.18 9.15
N ALA A 45 -4.51 -4.91 10.44
CA ALA A 45 -5.70 -5.40 11.13
C ALA A 45 -7.01 -4.81 10.56
N ARG A 46 -7.03 -3.51 10.26
CA ARG A 46 -8.21 -2.83 9.69
C ARG A 46 -8.51 -3.30 8.27
N LEU A 47 -7.48 -3.47 7.45
CA LEU A 47 -7.61 -3.95 6.07
C LEU A 47 -8.09 -5.40 6.06
N ALA A 48 -7.53 -6.26 6.91
CA ALA A 48 -8.01 -7.64 7.05
C ALA A 48 -9.48 -7.71 7.44
N LYS A 49 -9.93 -6.84 8.36
CA LYS A 49 -11.35 -6.76 8.74
C LYS A 49 -12.24 -6.22 7.61
N LYS A 50 -11.77 -5.21 6.86
CA LYS A 50 -12.54 -4.58 5.78
C LYS A 50 -12.69 -5.51 4.57
N PHE A 51 -11.66 -6.30 4.30
CA PHE A 51 -11.51 -7.17 3.14
C PHE A 51 -11.31 -8.61 3.61
N GLU A 52 -12.28 -9.11 4.38
CA GLU A 52 -12.17 -10.39 5.09
C GLU A 52 -12.08 -11.60 4.15
N SER A 53 -12.75 -11.52 3.00
CA SER A 53 -12.80 -12.58 1.99
C SER A 53 -11.59 -12.61 1.06
N SER A 54 -10.74 -11.59 1.08
CA SER A 54 -9.62 -11.47 0.13
C SER A 54 -8.43 -12.33 0.52
N ASP A 55 -7.70 -12.80 -0.48
CA ASP A 55 -6.32 -13.25 -0.32
C ASP A 55 -5.42 -12.04 -0.04
N ARG A 56 -4.67 -12.09 1.05
CA ARG A 56 -3.92 -10.94 1.56
C ARG A 56 -2.43 -11.22 1.60
N TYR A 57 -1.64 -10.36 0.98
CA TYR A 57 -0.18 -10.51 0.88
C TYR A 57 0.55 -9.34 1.53
N ILE A 58 1.46 -9.63 2.45
CA ILE A 58 2.41 -8.65 3.00
C ILE A 58 3.73 -8.77 2.22
N VAL A 59 4.08 -7.70 1.50
CA VAL A 59 5.13 -7.71 0.49
C VAL A 59 6.36 -6.94 0.95
N LEU A 60 7.51 -7.60 0.84
CA LEU A 60 8.82 -7.08 1.21
C LEU A 60 9.66 -6.83 -0.06
N GLN A 61 10.15 -5.61 -0.24
CA GLN A 61 10.94 -5.20 -1.42
C GLN A 61 12.44 -5.34 -1.22
N SER A 62 12.88 -5.80 -0.05
CA SER A 62 14.28 -6.09 0.27
C SER A 62 14.37 -7.32 1.18
N ALA A 63 15.59 -7.78 1.45
CA ALA A 63 15.81 -8.82 2.45
C ALA A 63 15.15 -8.44 3.79
N PRO A 64 14.44 -9.38 4.46
CA PRO A 64 13.67 -9.09 5.66
C PRO A 64 14.54 -8.61 6.81
N LYS A 65 14.24 -7.39 7.30
CA LYS A 65 14.81 -6.79 8.51
C LYS A 65 14.00 -7.20 9.75
N ASP A 66 14.45 -6.79 10.93
CA ASP A 66 13.76 -7.09 12.19
C ASP A 66 12.32 -6.56 12.20
N LEU A 67 12.11 -5.32 11.72
CA LEU A 67 10.78 -4.75 11.54
C LEU A 67 9.88 -5.61 10.63
N ASP A 68 10.42 -6.07 9.49
CA ASP A 68 9.62 -6.88 8.57
C ASP A 68 9.22 -8.21 9.23
N ARG A 69 10.12 -8.84 10.01
CA ARG A 69 9.82 -10.08 10.74
C ARG A 69 8.75 -9.88 11.80
N GLU A 70 8.79 -8.75 12.50
CA GLU A 70 7.76 -8.35 13.46
C GLU A 70 6.41 -8.16 12.76
N LEU A 71 6.37 -7.40 11.66
CA LEU A 71 5.15 -7.14 10.90
C LEU A 71 4.57 -8.41 10.27
N ILE A 72 5.41 -9.30 9.73
CA ILE A 72 4.96 -10.61 9.22
C ILE A 72 4.31 -11.41 10.35
N SER A 73 4.94 -11.44 11.53
CA SER A 73 4.43 -12.21 12.68
C SER A 73 3.05 -11.70 13.09
N PHE A 74 2.89 -10.38 13.21
CA PHE A 74 1.60 -9.74 13.48
C PHE A 74 0.59 -10.00 12.35
N ALA A 75 0.99 -9.88 11.09
CA ALA A 75 0.10 -10.02 9.94
C ALA A 75 -0.45 -11.46 9.79
N ARG A 76 0.33 -12.47 10.20
CA ARG A 76 -0.13 -13.87 10.21
C ARG A 76 -1.34 -14.11 11.10
N GLU A 77 -1.49 -13.35 12.19
CA GLU A 77 -2.68 -13.40 13.06
C GLU A 77 -3.97 -13.01 12.32
N TYR A 78 -3.83 -12.30 11.19
CA TYR A 78 -4.92 -11.83 10.33
C TYR A 78 -4.92 -12.51 8.94
N ASN A 79 -4.29 -13.69 8.83
CA ASN A 79 -4.18 -14.48 7.61
C ASN A 79 -3.52 -13.73 6.43
N TRP A 80 -2.53 -12.88 6.71
CA TRP A 80 -1.68 -12.34 5.64
C TRP A 80 -0.55 -13.31 5.32
N GLN A 81 -0.27 -13.51 4.03
CA GLN A 81 0.80 -14.33 3.53
C GLN A 81 2.02 -13.46 3.18
N PRO A 82 3.24 -13.78 3.67
CA PRO A 82 4.44 -13.05 3.28
C PRO A 82 4.80 -13.34 1.83
N HIS A 83 5.13 -12.28 1.08
CA HIS A 83 5.62 -12.39 -0.29
C HIS A 83 6.89 -11.54 -0.47
N TYR A 84 7.92 -12.13 -1.07
CA TYR A 84 9.22 -11.50 -1.23
C TYR A 84 9.35 -10.98 -2.66
N ALA A 85 9.14 -9.67 -2.85
CA ALA A 85 9.24 -9.04 -4.17
C ALA A 85 10.69 -8.73 -4.60
N SER A 86 11.67 -9.03 -3.74
CA SER A 86 13.09 -8.92 -4.10
C SER A 86 13.56 -10.22 -4.76
N HIS A 87 14.65 -10.15 -5.53
CA HIS A 87 15.41 -11.26 -6.15
C HIS A 87 14.97 -11.71 -7.55
N ASP A 88 13.69 -11.65 -7.90
CA ASP A 88 13.20 -12.03 -9.24
C ASP A 88 12.17 -11.02 -9.78
N THR A 89 12.19 -10.78 -11.09
CA THR A 89 11.19 -9.97 -11.78
C THR A 89 9.83 -10.64 -11.82
N ASP A 90 9.77 -11.97 -11.79
CA ASP A 90 8.50 -12.72 -11.79
C ASP A 90 7.69 -12.44 -10.51
N ASN A 91 8.37 -12.08 -9.41
CA ASN A 91 7.72 -11.68 -8.16
C ASN A 91 6.96 -10.33 -8.29
N LEU A 92 7.12 -9.61 -9.40
CA LEU A 92 6.34 -8.39 -9.66
C LEU A 92 4.96 -8.69 -10.25
N GLU A 93 4.71 -9.90 -10.79
CA GLU A 93 3.41 -10.29 -11.33
C GLU A 93 2.31 -10.26 -10.28
N LEU A 94 2.64 -10.47 -8.99
CA LEU A 94 1.70 -10.27 -7.89
C LEU A 94 1.02 -8.88 -7.97
N TYR A 95 1.77 -7.83 -8.29
CA TYR A 95 1.19 -6.49 -8.38
C TYR A 95 0.29 -6.30 -9.62
N ARG A 96 0.48 -7.10 -10.67
CA ARG A 96 -0.34 -7.09 -11.89
C ARG A 96 -1.67 -7.81 -11.68
N GLU A 97 -1.62 -8.91 -10.92
CA GLU A 97 -2.76 -9.75 -10.59
C GLU A 97 -3.63 -9.15 -9.48
N SER A 98 -3.02 -8.42 -8.54
CA SER A 98 -3.71 -7.82 -7.39
C SER A 98 -4.74 -6.76 -7.77
N ASP A 99 -5.81 -6.71 -6.97
CA ASP A 99 -6.89 -5.77 -7.17
C ASP A 99 -6.65 -4.45 -6.47
N LEU A 100 -5.89 -4.46 -5.36
CA LEU A 100 -5.59 -3.25 -4.59
C LEU A 100 -4.23 -3.37 -3.90
N HIS A 101 -3.46 -2.28 -3.95
CA HIS A 101 -2.29 -2.08 -3.08
C HIS A 101 -2.56 -0.98 -2.05
N VAL A 102 -2.24 -1.26 -0.78
CA VAL A 102 -2.16 -0.26 0.30
C VAL A 102 -0.84 -0.43 1.05
N GLY A 103 0.00 0.58 1.14
CA GLY A 103 1.23 0.43 1.91
C GLY A 103 2.15 1.62 1.82
N TYR A 104 3.42 1.41 2.15
CA TYR A 104 4.37 2.51 2.33
C TYR A 104 5.33 2.69 1.15
N ARG A 105 5.38 1.71 0.25
CA ARG A 105 6.50 1.60 -0.69
C ARG A 105 6.13 2.21 -2.03
N LYS A 106 6.81 3.31 -2.36
CA LYS A 106 6.70 4.04 -3.63
C LYS A 106 6.69 3.11 -4.86
N HIS A 107 7.58 2.11 -4.91
CA HIS A 107 7.65 1.21 -6.07
C HIS A 107 6.47 0.23 -6.15
N GLY A 108 5.91 -0.22 -5.02
CA GLY A 108 4.67 -1.02 -5.05
C GLY A 108 3.48 -0.19 -5.55
N HIS A 109 3.42 1.09 -5.14
CA HIS A 109 2.44 2.04 -5.65
C HIS A 109 2.58 2.27 -7.15
N LEU A 110 3.80 2.57 -7.61
CA LEU A 110 4.08 2.81 -9.02
C LEU A 110 3.79 1.59 -9.90
N ALA A 111 4.11 0.38 -9.42
CA ALA A 111 3.80 -0.87 -10.12
C ALA A 111 2.30 -1.05 -10.36
N HIS A 112 1.46 -0.81 -9.35
CA HIS A 112 0.00 -0.86 -9.52
C HIS A 112 -0.50 0.19 -10.54
N LEU A 113 -0.01 1.43 -10.45
CA LEU A 113 -0.41 2.50 -11.37
C LEU A 113 0.01 2.20 -12.81
N ARG A 114 1.20 1.64 -13.01
CA ARG A 114 1.71 1.18 -14.31
C ARG A 114 0.72 0.24 -15.01
N TRP A 115 0.14 -0.70 -14.26
CA TRP A 115 -0.88 -1.64 -14.77
C TRP A 115 -2.32 -1.17 -14.55
N ARG A 116 -2.52 0.13 -14.32
CA ARG A 116 -3.83 0.76 -14.21
C ARG A 116 -4.70 0.20 -13.08
N ARG A 117 -4.09 -0.31 -12.00
CA ARG A 117 -4.76 -0.84 -10.81
C ARG A 117 -4.85 0.23 -9.71
N PRO A 118 -5.86 0.17 -8.82
CA PRO A 118 -5.97 1.11 -7.71
C PRO A 118 -4.83 0.89 -6.71
N SER A 119 -4.33 1.99 -6.17
CA SER A 119 -3.33 1.94 -5.13
C SER A 119 -3.39 3.15 -4.21
N VAL A 120 -3.10 2.91 -2.93
CA VAL A 120 -2.97 3.94 -1.89
C VAL A 120 -1.60 3.82 -1.24
N VAL A 121 -0.80 4.88 -1.30
CA VAL A 121 0.49 4.94 -0.60
C VAL A 121 0.45 5.83 0.63
N LEU A 122 0.97 5.34 1.75
CA LEU A 122 1.32 6.14 2.92
C LEU A 122 2.74 6.68 2.70
N ALA A 123 2.84 7.95 2.32
CA ALA A 123 4.10 8.58 1.98
C ALA A 123 4.97 8.83 3.22
N GLU A 124 6.01 8.02 3.39
CA GLU A 124 7.02 8.20 4.46
C GLU A 124 7.94 9.40 4.20
N ASP A 125 8.14 9.76 2.92
CA ASP A 125 9.04 10.82 2.51
C ASP A 125 8.52 11.61 1.30
N SER A 126 9.28 12.64 0.92
CA SER A 126 8.98 13.53 -0.20
C SER A 126 8.93 12.84 -1.57
N ARG A 127 9.53 11.66 -1.74
CA ARG A 127 9.54 10.95 -3.03
C ARG A 127 8.18 10.32 -3.32
N ALA A 128 7.59 9.67 -2.32
CA ALA A 128 6.24 9.13 -2.44
C ALA A 128 5.20 10.26 -2.51
N GLN A 129 5.39 11.32 -1.71
CA GLN A 129 4.51 12.49 -1.75
C GLN A 129 4.56 13.21 -3.12
N GLY A 130 5.76 13.45 -3.66
CA GLY A 130 5.92 14.07 -4.97
C GLY A 130 5.34 13.24 -6.10
N LEU A 131 5.36 11.91 -5.99
CA LEU A 131 4.68 11.02 -6.94
C LEU A 131 3.16 11.22 -6.90
N ASN A 132 2.56 11.27 -5.71
CA ASN A 132 1.12 11.50 -5.55
C ASN A 132 0.70 12.86 -6.12
N GLU A 133 1.47 13.91 -5.82
CA GLU A 133 1.21 15.27 -6.31
C GLU A 133 1.34 15.36 -7.84
N THR A 134 2.31 14.66 -8.42
CA THR A 134 2.54 14.69 -9.86
C THR A 134 1.47 13.94 -10.64
N LEU A 135 1.03 12.78 -10.13
CA LEU A 135 0.08 11.91 -10.82
C LEU A 135 -1.38 12.11 -10.40
N GLY A 136 -1.64 12.89 -9.34
CA GLY A 136 -2.96 13.04 -8.76
C GLY A 136 -3.50 11.72 -8.18
N THR A 137 -2.62 10.85 -7.66
CA THR A 137 -2.97 9.49 -7.23
C THR A 137 -3.37 9.42 -5.77
N GLY A 138 -3.97 8.29 -5.39
CA GLY A 138 -4.38 8.03 -4.02
C GLY A 138 -3.17 7.87 -3.08
N GLY A 139 -3.10 8.69 -2.05
CA GLY A 139 -2.11 8.55 -1.00
C GLY A 139 -2.22 9.60 0.09
N PHE A 140 -1.62 9.32 1.24
CA PHE A 140 -1.64 10.19 2.41
C PHE A 140 -0.22 10.32 2.96
N PRO A 141 0.20 11.49 3.46
CA PRO A 141 1.40 11.57 4.29
C PRO A 141 1.31 10.58 5.46
N ALA A 142 2.32 9.72 5.61
CA ALA A 142 2.40 8.80 6.75
C ALA A 142 2.72 9.57 8.04
N TYR A 143 3.52 10.63 7.90
CA TYR A 143 3.87 11.58 8.94
C TYR A 143 2.83 12.71 9.03
N ASP A 144 2.68 13.30 10.21
CA ASP A 144 1.97 14.57 10.36
C ASP A 144 2.97 15.74 10.46
N PRO A 145 2.98 16.69 9.51
CA PRO A 145 3.78 17.91 9.63
C PRO A 145 3.40 18.82 10.83
N LYS A 146 2.27 18.56 11.53
CA LYS A 146 1.78 19.35 12.68
C LYS A 146 1.80 18.62 14.04
N GLY A 147 2.23 17.36 14.11
CA GLY A 147 2.39 16.62 15.38
C GLY A 147 1.20 15.76 15.84
N ASP A 148 0.09 15.71 15.12
CA ASP A 148 -1.03 14.76 15.30
C ASP A 148 -0.92 13.58 14.33
N SER A 149 0.06 12.71 14.58
CA SER A 149 0.27 11.47 13.83
C SER A 149 -1.02 10.67 13.62
N PHE A 150 -1.09 9.83 12.57
CA PHE A 150 -2.14 8.82 12.46
C PHE A 150 -2.19 7.92 13.71
N HIS A 151 -1.03 7.69 14.34
CA HIS A 151 -0.93 7.07 15.66
C HIS A 151 -1.68 7.87 16.75
N GLY A 152 -1.55 9.20 16.77
CA GLY A 152 -2.32 10.10 17.63
C GLY A 152 -3.83 10.11 17.34
N ARG A 153 -4.24 10.01 16.07
CA ARG A 153 -5.67 9.91 15.69
C ARG A 153 -6.28 8.55 15.98
N VAL A 154 -5.51 7.46 15.87
CA VAL A 154 -5.94 6.10 16.24
C VAL A 154 -6.03 5.95 17.75
N SER A 155 -5.12 6.55 18.52
CA SER A 155 -5.11 6.48 19.99
C SER A 155 -6.07 7.46 20.69
N ARG A 156 -6.36 8.63 20.11
CA ARG A 156 -7.16 9.67 20.79
C ARG A 156 -8.65 9.68 20.43
N HIS A 157 -9.10 8.92 19.44
CA HIS A 157 -10.45 9.05 18.92
C HIS A 157 -11.10 7.68 18.70
N ARG A 158 -11.92 7.25 19.67
CA ARG A 158 -13.16 6.54 19.35
C ARG A 158 -13.99 7.49 18.49
N LEU A 159 -13.81 7.54 17.17
CA LEU A 159 -14.64 8.40 16.34
C LEU A 159 -14.80 7.91 14.90
N ASN A 160 -16.08 7.77 14.57
CA ASN A 160 -16.78 8.00 13.31
C ASN A 160 -16.18 7.53 11.99
N ILE A 161 -16.91 6.57 11.43
CA ILE A 161 -16.78 5.79 10.20
C ILE A 161 -16.86 6.60 8.88
N SER A 162 -16.91 7.94 8.89
CA SER A 162 -17.25 8.69 7.68
C SER A 162 -16.10 8.89 6.65
N LEU A 163 -14.82 8.70 7.00
CA LEU A 163 -13.71 8.97 6.07
C LEU A 163 -13.26 7.77 5.21
N LEU A 164 -13.57 6.54 5.63
CA LEU A 164 -13.42 5.33 4.78
C LEU A 164 -14.72 4.96 4.05
N GLY A 165 -15.84 5.58 4.42
CA GLY A 165 -17.15 5.43 3.77
C GLY A 165 -17.28 6.17 2.43
N ASN A 166 -16.34 7.09 2.12
CA ASN A 166 -16.31 7.81 0.85
C ASN A 166 -15.32 7.21 -0.17
N LEU A 167 -14.79 6.00 0.07
CA LEU A 167 -14.36 5.13 -1.04
C LEU A 167 -15.61 4.55 -1.73
N THR A 168 -16.53 5.42 -2.13
CA THR A 168 -17.41 5.12 -3.25
C THR A 168 -16.54 5.23 -4.46
N ILE A 169 -16.45 4.13 -5.18
CA ILE A 169 -15.63 4.06 -6.36
C ILE A 169 -16.20 5.05 -7.38
N CYS A 170 -15.56 6.22 -7.53
CA CYS A 170 -15.76 7.07 -8.70
C CYS A 170 -15.10 6.35 -9.88
#